data_AF-A0A6N8FI39-F1
#
_entry.id   AF-A0A6N8FI39-F1
#
_cell.length_a   1.000
_cell.length_b   1.000
_cell.length_c   1.000
_cell.angle_alpha   90.00
_cell.angle_beta   90.00
_cell.angle_gamma   90.00
#
_symmetry.space_group_name_H-M   'P 1'
#
loop_
_entity.id
_entity.type
_entity.pdbx_description
1 polymer ?
#
loop_
_entity_poly.entity_id
_entity_poly.type
_entity_poly.pdbx_seq_one_letter_code
_entity_poly.pdbx_strand_id
1 'polypeptide(L)'
;MAEKVKKPFYKKWWVWLIAVIIFIAIITPGEDDSETASTDDNTEVESNESTNDSDEDEAGEPEETEEEETEEASSDVEESEPEDENKIESGTYKVGEDIPAGEYLVFAESMGYIESASDSTGDLDSIVFNDNLMNGAHSYVTLNEGEYFKLQGAVMYPVDSAPSVTPEDGVYTDGMYKVGQDIPAGEYKVLLNESSAAGMGYLEVSTDSRHQLESIVTNDNVQADTYITVSEGQYLKLQDLTIEN
;
A
#
# COMPACT_ATOMS: atom_id res chain seq x y z
N MET A 1 -18.88 42.59 21.12
CA MET A 1 -18.13 42.01 19.98
C MET A 1 -17.06 41.13 20.59
N ALA A 2 -17.09 39.81 20.37
CA ALA A 2 -16.11 38.89 20.95
C ALA A 2 -15.01 38.62 19.93
N GLU A 3 -13.77 38.97 20.28
CA GLU A 3 -12.57 38.61 19.52
C GLU A 3 -12.37 37.09 19.56
N LYS A 4 -12.34 36.45 18.39
CA LYS A 4 -11.93 35.05 18.27
C LYS A 4 -10.42 34.98 18.38
N VAL A 5 -9.91 34.46 19.51
CA VAL A 5 -8.51 34.10 19.67
C VAL A 5 -8.19 32.98 18.68
N LYS A 6 -7.30 33.24 17.71
CA LYS A 6 -6.86 32.23 16.74
C LYS A 6 -6.03 31.16 17.47
N LYS A 7 -6.38 29.89 17.26
CA LYS A 7 -5.61 28.76 17.80
C LYS A 7 -4.16 28.82 17.27
N PRO A 8 -3.14 28.58 18.11
CA PRO A 8 -1.75 28.60 17.66
C PRO A 8 -1.48 27.48 16.64
N PHE A 9 -0.97 27.86 15.46
CA PHE A 9 -0.73 26.95 14.35
C PHE A 9 0.35 25.90 14.64
N TYR A 10 1.31 26.21 15.52
CA TYR A 10 2.40 25.31 15.96
C TYR A 10 1.95 24.11 16.82
N LYS A 11 0.66 24.04 17.18
CA LYS A 11 0.07 22.84 17.82
C LYS A 11 -0.40 21.79 16.81
N LYS A 12 -0.38 22.09 15.52
CA LYS A 12 -0.73 21.12 14.48
C LYS A 12 0.52 20.31 14.12
N TRP A 13 0.40 18.98 14.10
CA TRP A 13 1.52 18.05 13.90
C TRP A 13 2.30 18.32 12.61
N TRP A 14 1.63 18.67 11.50
CA TRP A 14 2.30 19.00 10.23
C TRP A 14 3.35 20.12 10.32
N VAL A 15 3.26 21.02 11.31
CA VAL A 15 4.29 22.04 11.55
C VAL A 15 5.61 21.42 12.01
N TRP A 16 5.56 20.32 12.77
CA TRP A 16 6.74 19.56 13.19
C TRP A 16 7.30 18.72 12.04
N LEU A 17 6.46 18.21 11.14
CA LEU A 17 6.88 17.50 9.93
C LEU A 17 7.68 18.41 8.99
N ILE A 18 7.21 19.64 8.74
CA ILE A 18 7.94 20.65 7.96
C ILE A 18 9.25 21.04 8.64
N ALA A 19 9.27 21.20 9.97
CA ALA A 19 10.48 21.55 10.72
C ALA A 19 11.57 20.47 10.63
N VAL A 20 11.19 19.18 10.62
CA VAL A 20 12.14 18.06 10.48
C VAL A 20 12.74 18.00 9.07
N ILE A 21 11.95 18.24 8.02
CA ILE A 21 12.43 18.26 6.63
C ILE A 21 13.46 19.38 6.42
N ILE A 22 13.21 20.58 6.98
CA ILE A 22 14.16 21.71 6.90
C ILE A 22 15.45 21.39 7.66
N PHE A 23 15.39 20.66 8.77
CA PHE A 23 16.57 20.28 9.54
C PHE A 23 17.42 19.22 8.81
N ILE A 24 16.79 18.26 8.13
CA ILE A 24 17.49 17.22 7.35
C ILE A 24 18.21 17.83 6.13
N ALA A 25 17.61 18.85 5.50
CA ALA A 25 18.20 19.54 4.35
C ALA A 25 19.48 20.35 4.67
N ILE A 26 19.78 20.60 5.95
CA ILE A 26 21.00 21.32 6.38
C ILE A 26 22.13 20.33 6.77
N ILE A 27 21.84 19.03 6.94
CA ILE A 27 22.80 18.05 7.47
C ILE A 27 23.42 17.17 6.37
N THR A 28 23.05 17.31 5.10
CA THR A 28 23.76 16.63 4.00
C THR A 28 25.10 17.34 3.71
N PRO A 29 26.27 16.70 3.93
CA PRO A 29 27.54 17.28 3.53
C PRO A 29 27.70 17.05 2.02
N GLY A 30 27.53 18.11 1.23
CA GLY A 30 27.94 18.15 -0.16
C GLY A 30 29.45 18.34 -0.26
N GLU A 31 30.08 17.43 -1.00
CA GLU A 31 31.46 17.45 -1.47
C GLU A 31 31.66 18.63 -2.43
N ASP A 32 32.57 19.54 -2.12
CA ASP A 32 33.17 20.51 -3.05
C ASP A 32 34.62 20.82 -2.59
N ASP A 33 35.57 20.52 -3.47
CA ASP A 33 37.02 20.71 -3.32
C ASP A 33 37.45 22.20 -3.34
N SER A 34 38.30 22.61 -2.39
CA SER A 34 39.51 23.44 -2.69
C SER A 34 40.46 23.62 -1.48
N GLU A 35 41.69 23.14 -1.67
CA GLU A 35 43.02 23.64 -1.21
C GLU A 35 43.42 23.81 0.29
N THR A 36 44.31 22.90 0.69
CA THR A 36 45.68 23.07 1.25
C THR A 36 45.93 23.78 2.60
N ALA A 37 46.38 23.02 3.62
CA ALA A 37 47.71 23.13 4.27
C ALA A 37 47.91 22.15 5.45
N SER A 38 49.16 21.70 5.58
CA SER A 38 49.76 20.53 6.24
C SER A 38 49.80 20.47 7.79
N THR A 39 49.94 19.23 8.35
CA THR A 39 51.17 18.69 9.00
C THR A 39 50.91 17.67 10.15
N ASP A 40 51.50 16.46 10.00
CA ASP A 40 52.03 15.42 10.94
C ASP A 40 51.21 14.93 12.16
N ASP A 41 51.16 13.65 12.57
CA ASP A 41 52.24 12.65 12.72
C ASP A 41 51.66 11.19 12.86
N ASN A 42 52.19 10.26 12.05
CA ASN A 42 52.66 8.87 12.30
C ASN A 42 51.92 7.82 13.20
N THR A 43 51.75 6.58 12.69
CA THR A 43 52.56 5.37 13.03
C THR A 43 51.84 4.02 12.78
N GLU A 44 52.50 3.19 11.94
CA GLU A 44 52.55 1.69 11.81
C GLU A 44 51.25 0.88 11.53
N VAL A 45 51.22 -0.18 10.69
CA VAL A 45 52.18 -1.30 10.52
C VAL A 45 52.15 -1.86 9.08
N GLU A 46 53.29 -2.41 8.64
CA GLU A 46 53.59 -3.15 7.39
C GLU A 46 52.77 -4.42 7.12
N SER A 47 52.41 -4.59 5.84
CA SER A 47 52.75 -5.69 4.90
C SER A 47 53.03 -7.11 5.44
N ASN A 48 52.43 -8.15 4.85
CA ASN A 48 52.98 -8.79 3.63
C ASN A 48 52.07 -9.89 3.04
N GLU A 49 52.26 -10.07 1.74
CA GLU A 49 51.54 -10.85 0.72
C GLU A 49 52.22 -12.20 0.41
N SER A 50 51.48 -13.17 -0.15
CA SER A 50 51.92 -14.18 -1.17
C SER A 50 50.75 -15.16 -1.48
N THR A 51 50.15 -15.22 -2.68
CA THR A 51 50.58 -15.82 -3.99
C THR A 51 50.64 -17.36 -3.96
N ASN A 52 50.24 -18.19 -4.94
CA ASN A 52 49.63 -18.09 -6.28
C ASN A 52 49.23 -19.53 -6.74
N ASP A 53 48.37 -19.68 -7.77
CA ASP A 53 48.42 -20.61 -8.95
C ASP A 53 48.86 -22.09 -8.82
N SER A 54 48.43 -23.08 -9.63
CA SER A 54 47.55 -23.18 -10.82
C SER A 54 47.39 -24.67 -11.22
N ASP A 55 46.32 -24.95 -11.99
CA ASP A 55 46.15 -25.88 -13.13
C ASP A 55 46.53 -27.38 -13.10
N GLU A 56 45.63 -28.28 -13.54
CA GLU A 56 45.54 -28.83 -14.93
C GLU A 56 44.67 -30.13 -15.02
N ASP A 57 43.69 -30.06 -15.93
CA ASP A 57 42.90 -30.99 -16.77
C ASP A 57 42.85 -32.55 -16.73
N GLU A 58 41.61 -32.98 -17.07
CA GLU A 58 41.08 -34.05 -17.96
C GLU A 58 40.92 -35.57 -17.62
N ALA A 59 39.65 -35.98 -17.78
CA ALA A 59 39.08 -37.09 -18.57
C ALA A 59 38.79 -38.48 -17.95
N GLY A 60 37.51 -38.90 -18.10
CA GLY A 60 37.06 -40.31 -18.06
C GLY A 60 35.59 -40.52 -17.67
N GLU A 61 34.71 -40.81 -18.66
CA GLU A 61 33.37 -41.44 -18.54
C GLU A 61 33.49 -42.95 -18.89
N PRO A 62 32.44 -43.82 -18.85
CA PRO A 62 31.14 -43.84 -18.15
C PRO A 62 30.85 -45.19 -17.43
N GLU A 63 29.72 -45.34 -16.69
CA GLU A 63 28.95 -46.61 -16.65
C GLU A 63 27.51 -46.41 -16.11
N GLU A 64 26.56 -47.11 -16.75
CA GLU A 64 25.10 -47.14 -16.57
C GLU A 64 24.62 -47.71 -15.22
N THR A 65 23.44 -47.27 -14.75
CA THR A 65 22.41 -48.20 -14.24
C THR A 65 21.00 -47.58 -14.34
N GLU A 66 20.09 -48.30 -15.01
CA GLU A 66 18.64 -48.08 -15.10
C GLU A 66 17.92 -48.32 -13.77
N GLU A 67 16.94 -47.48 -13.42
CA GLU A 67 15.73 -47.90 -12.70
C GLU A 67 14.50 -47.11 -13.23
N GLU A 68 13.53 -47.86 -13.78
CA GLU A 68 12.18 -47.42 -14.13
C GLU A 68 11.31 -47.27 -12.87
N GLU A 69 10.52 -46.21 -12.73
CA GLU A 69 9.27 -46.25 -11.95
C GLU A 69 8.23 -45.23 -12.45
N THR A 70 7.30 -45.76 -13.25
CA THR A 70 5.85 -45.46 -13.36
C THR A 70 5.32 -44.03 -13.20
N GLU A 71 4.83 -43.49 -14.32
CA GLU A 71 3.84 -42.41 -14.41
C GLU A 71 2.49 -42.84 -13.83
N GLU A 72 2.02 -42.16 -12.79
CA GLU A 72 0.61 -42.14 -12.38
C GLU A 72 0.01 -40.80 -12.82
N ALA A 73 -0.73 -40.85 -13.92
CA ALA A 73 -1.53 -39.74 -14.42
C ALA A 73 -2.74 -39.52 -13.50
N SER A 74 -2.57 -38.66 -12.49
CA SER A 74 -3.68 -38.08 -11.74
C SER A 74 -4.31 -36.97 -12.58
N SER A 75 -5.39 -37.31 -13.28
CA SER A 75 -6.28 -36.32 -13.89
C SER A 75 -7.03 -35.58 -12.78
N ASP A 76 -6.43 -34.51 -12.27
CA ASP A 76 -7.16 -33.52 -11.49
C ASP A 76 -8.05 -32.75 -12.45
N VAL A 77 -9.36 -32.96 -12.33
CA VAL A 77 -10.36 -32.16 -13.01
C VAL A 77 -10.40 -30.85 -12.24
N GLU A 78 -9.66 -29.85 -12.73
CA GLU A 78 -9.88 -28.46 -12.31
C GLU A 78 -11.35 -28.12 -12.57
N GLU A 79 -12.10 -28.06 -11.47
CA GLU A 79 -13.39 -27.40 -11.42
C GLU A 79 -13.12 -25.91 -11.72
N SER A 80 -13.29 -25.55 -12.99
CA SER A 80 -13.24 -24.15 -13.42
C SER A 80 -14.42 -23.44 -12.78
N GLU A 81 -14.14 -22.67 -11.73
CA GLU A 81 -15.05 -21.64 -11.26
C GLU A 81 -15.44 -20.75 -12.46
N PRO A 82 -16.70 -20.29 -12.53
CA PRO A 82 -17.12 -19.43 -13.64
C PRO A 82 -16.20 -18.20 -13.67
N GLU A 83 -15.55 -17.95 -14.80
CA GLU A 83 -14.84 -16.68 -15.01
C GLU A 83 -15.82 -15.55 -14.68
N ASP A 84 -15.46 -14.75 -13.67
CA ASP A 84 -16.30 -13.68 -13.16
C ASP A 84 -16.35 -12.58 -14.23
N GLU A 85 -17.42 -12.59 -15.05
CA GLU A 85 -17.55 -11.76 -16.27
C GLU A 85 -17.37 -10.25 -16.02
N ASN A 86 -17.42 -9.79 -14.76
CA ASN A 86 -17.26 -8.38 -14.39
C ASN A 86 -15.93 -8.07 -13.70
N LYS A 87 -15.02 -9.05 -13.57
CA LYS A 87 -13.67 -8.84 -13.06
C LYS A 87 -12.87 -7.97 -14.02
N ILE A 88 -12.31 -6.88 -13.50
CA ILE A 88 -11.42 -5.99 -14.25
C ILE A 88 -10.01 -6.18 -13.69
N GLU A 89 -9.12 -6.63 -14.56
CA GLU A 89 -7.73 -6.94 -14.23
C GLU A 89 -6.87 -5.66 -14.06
N SER A 90 -5.65 -5.80 -13.55
CA SER A 90 -4.68 -4.70 -13.50
C SER A 90 -4.46 -4.06 -14.88
N GLY A 91 -4.33 -2.73 -14.91
CA GLY A 91 -4.20 -1.96 -16.15
C GLY A 91 -4.35 -0.46 -15.93
N THR A 92 -4.33 0.30 -17.03
CA THR A 92 -4.72 1.71 -17.03
C THR A 92 -5.95 1.87 -17.89
N TYR A 93 -7.01 2.44 -17.32
CA TYR A 93 -8.32 2.54 -17.94
C TYR A 93 -8.74 4.00 -18.05
N LYS A 94 -9.27 4.38 -19.22
CA LYS A 94 -9.97 5.65 -19.39
C LYS A 94 -11.44 5.48 -19.05
N VAL A 95 -11.88 6.17 -18.00
CA VAL A 95 -13.25 6.10 -17.49
C VAL A 95 -14.19 6.79 -18.48
N GLY A 96 -15.25 6.08 -18.89
CA GLY A 96 -16.17 6.48 -19.95
C GLY A 96 -15.89 5.85 -21.31
N GLU A 97 -14.69 5.29 -21.51
CA GLU A 97 -14.31 4.61 -22.76
C GLU A 97 -13.98 3.13 -22.52
N ASP A 98 -13.02 2.84 -21.65
CA ASP A 98 -12.59 1.47 -21.36
C ASP A 98 -13.47 0.82 -20.27
N ILE A 99 -13.86 1.60 -19.26
CA ILE A 99 -14.75 1.19 -18.15
C ILE A 99 -15.78 2.30 -17.87
N PRO A 100 -17.01 2.00 -17.43
CA PRO A 100 -18.00 3.03 -17.12
C PRO A 100 -17.61 3.85 -15.89
N ALA A 101 -18.06 5.11 -15.82
CA ALA A 101 -18.00 5.88 -14.57
C ALA A 101 -18.88 5.21 -13.50
N GLY A 102 -18.43 5.19 -12.24
CA GLY A 102 -19.14 4.50 -11.18
C GLY A 102 -18.30 4.25 -9.93
N GLU A 103 -18.89 3.54 -8.97
CA GLU A 103 -18.21 3.05 -7.78
C GLU A 103 -17.76 1.61 -8.01
N TYR A 104 -16.51 1.32 -7.65
CA TYR A 104 -15.86 0.03 -7.77
C TYR A 104 -15.33 -0.42 -6.42
N LEU A 105 -15.20 -1.74 -6.26
CA LEU A 105 -14.49 -2.36 -5.15
C LEU A 105 -13.22 -3.02 -5.68
N VAL A 106 -12.08 -2.52 -5.23
CA VAL A 106 -10.74 -3.00 -5.58
C VAL A 106 -10.32 -4.06 -4.56
N PHE A 107 -9.69 -5.14 -5.03
CA PHE A 107 -9.12 -6.22 -4.23
C PHE A 107 -7.64 -6.36 -4.57
N ALA A 108 -6.77 -6.16 -3.57
CA ALA A 108 -5.34 -6.30 -3.73
C ALA A 108 -4.92 -7.78 -3.69
N GLU A 109 -4.33 -8.27 -4.78
CA GLU A 109 -3.77 -9.61 -4.89
C GLU A 109 -2.29 -9.66 -4.45
N SER A 110 -1.69 -8.48 -4.25
CA SER A 110 -0.33 -8.25 -3.78
C SER A 110 -0.24 -6.87 -3.12
N MET A 111 0.93 -6.23 -3.08
CA MET A 111 1.00 -4.79 -2.75
C MET A 111 0.38 -3.98 -3.90
N GLY A 112 -0.85 -3.56 -3.71
CA GLY A 112 -1.65 -2.87 -4.72
C GLY A 112 -1.30 -1.39 -4.81
N TYR A 113 -1.32 -0.84 -6.02
CA TYR A 113 -1.27 0.61 -6.27
C TYR A 113 -2.47 1.03 -7.10
N ILE A 114 -3.19 2.04 -6.63
CA ILE A 114 -4.29 2.67 -7.35
C ILE A 114 -4.03 4.16 -7.53
N GLU A 115 -4.39 4.70 -8.69
CA GLU A 115 -4.26 6.13 -9.00
C GLU A 115 -5.35 6.53 -9.97
N SER A 116 -6.13 7.57 -9.63
CA SER A 116 -6.99 8.26 -10.59
C SER A 116 -6.35 9.59 -10.96
N ALA A 117 -6.22 9.84 -12.26
CA ALA A 117 -5.69 11.09 -12.81
C ALA A 117 -6.72 11.77 -13.71
N SER A 118 -6.66 13.10 -13.80
CA SER A 118 -7.54 13.92 -14.63
C SER A 118 -7.15 13.94 -16.11
N ASP A 119 -5.94 13.46 -16.44
CA ASP A 119 -5.44 13.28 -17.79
C ASP A 119 -4.42 12.13 -17.85
N SER A 120 -3.86 11.89 -19.03
CA SER A 120 -2.87 10.84 -19.28
C SER A 120 -1.43 11.36 -19.42
N THR A 121 -1.11 12.57 -18.94
CA THR A 121 0.24 13.14 -19.14
C THR A 121 1.28 12.49 -18.22
N GLY A 122 0.83 11.97 -17.06
CA GLY A 122 1.70 11.49 -15.99
C GLY A 122 2.22 12.62 -15.08
N ASP A 123 1.69 13.84 -15.20
CA ASP A 123 2.04 14.95 -14.33
C ASP A 123 1.47 14.74 -12.93
N LEU A 124 2.25 15.07 -11.89
CA LEU A 124 1.80 14.93 -10.50
C LEU A 124 0.58 15.80 -10.18
N ASP A 125 0.44 16.94 -10.87
CA ASP A 125 -0.69 17.85 -10.71
C ASP A 125 -1.99 17.29 -11.30
N SER A 126 -1.93 16.26 -12.15
CA SER A 126 -3.13 15.63 -12.70
C SER A 126 -3.67 14.52 -11.81
N ILE A 127 -2.90 14.02 -10.84
CA ILE A 127 -3.34 13.00 -9.87
C ILE A 127 -4.49 13.57 -9.02
N VAL A 128 -5.66 12.96 -9.16
CA VAL A 128 -6.85 13.24 -8.36
C VAL A 128 -6.73 12.56 -7.01
N PHE A 129 -6.35 11.29 -7.01
CA PHE A 129 -5.98 10.54 -5.81
C PHE A 129 -5.04 9.38 -6.17
N ASN A 130 -4.27 8.91 -5.19
CA ASN A 130 -3.60 7.63 -5.24
C ASN A 130 -3.58 6.98 -3.86
N ASP A 131 -3.38 5.66 -3.84
CA ASP A 131 -3.32 4.89 -2.60
C ASP A 131 -2.51 3.61 -2.79
N ASN A 132 -1.97 3.09 -1.69
CA ASN A 132 -1.33 1.77 -1.63
C ASN A 132 -2.19 0.83 -0.80
N LEU A 133 -2.43 -0.36 -1.31
CA LEU A 133 -3.22 -1.39 -0.65
C LEU A 133 -2.31 -2.51 -0.18
N MET A 134 -2.48 -2.94 1.08
CA MET A 134 -1.81 -4.12 1.60
C MET A 134 -2.33 -5.38 0.91
N ASN A 135 -1.51 -6.43 0.88
CA ASN A 135 -1.93 -7.71 0.31
C ASN A 135 -3.19 -8.23 1.00
N GLY A 136 -4.22 -8.59 0.21
CA GLY A 136 -5.52 -9.03 0.71
C GLY A 136 -6.45 -7.91 1.17
N ALA A 137 -6.00 -6.64 1.18
CA ALA A 137 -6.86 -5.51 1.47
C ALA A 137 -7.79 -5.19 0.28
N HIS A 138 -8.89 -4.53 0.57
CA HIS A 138 -9.84 -4.05 -0.44
C HIS A 138 -10.15 -2.56 -0.25
N SER A 139 -10.54 -1.87 -1.31
CA SER A 139 -10.84 -0.43 -1.23
C SER A 139 -11.97 -0.03 -2.18
N TYR A 140 -12.93 0.74 -1.67
CA TYR A 140 -13.91 1.40 -2.54
C TYR A 140 -13.26 2.56 -3.28
N VAL A 141 -13.56 2.70 -4.56
CA VAL A 141 -13.13 3.84 -5.39
C VAL A 141 -14.30 4.35 -6.22
N THR A 142 -14.55 5.66 -6.17
CA THR A 142 -15.49 6.31 -7.11
C THR A 142 -14.69 6.94 -8.26
N LEU A 143 -14.97 6.50 -9.49
CA LEU A 143 -14.32 6.96 -10.72
C LEU A 143 -15.28 7.80 -11.56
N ASN A 144 -14.85 9.00 -11.94
CA ASN A 144 -15.64 9.92 -12.74
C ASN A 144 -15.29 9.83 -14.23
N GLU A 145 -16.27 10.13 -15.09
CA GLU A 145 -16.10 10.22 -16.54
C GLU A 145 -14.89 11.11 -16.92
N GLY A 146 -14.02 10.60 -17.79
CA GLY A 146 -12.84 11.30 -18.29
C GLY A 146 -11.59 11.15 -17.42
N GLU A 147 -11.68 10.51 -16.25
CA GLU A 147 -10.50 10.16 -15.45
C GLU A 147 -9.73 8.97 -16.06
N TYR A 148 -8.47 8.84 -15.67
CA TYR A 148 -7.57 7.76 -16.04
C TYR A 148 -7.22 6.99 -14.77
N PHE A 149 -7.71 5.76 -14.66
CA PHE A 149 -7.52 4.91 -13.49
C PHE A 149 -6.44 3.86 -13.73
N LYS A 150 -5.34 3.95 -12.98
CA LYS A 150 -4.26 2.97 -12.96
C LYS A 150 -4.49 2.02 -11.79
N LEU A 151 -4.49 0.73 -12.09
CA LEU A 151 -4.67 -0.38 -11.17
C LEU A 151 -3.49 -1.34 -11.32
N GLN A 152 -2.74 -1.57 -10.24
CA GLN A 152 -1.58 -2.47 -10.23
C GLN A 152 -1.64 -3.40 -9.04
N GLY A 153 -1.26 -4.67 -9.24
CA GLY A 153 -1.19 -5.67 -8.16
C GLY A 153 -2.55 -5.99 -7.54
N ALA A 154 -3.62 -5.72 -8.28
CA ALA A 154 -5.00 -5.75 -7.81
C ALA A 154 -5.97 -5.96 -8.97
N VAL A 155 -7.19 -6.33 -8.62
CA VAL A 155 -8.34 -6.50 -9.51
C VAL A 155 -9.50 -5.70 -8.96
N MET A 156 -10.50 -5.39 -9.78
CA MET A 156 -11.67 -4.65 -9.30
C MET A 156 -12.96 -5.11 -9.96
N TYR A 157 -14.06 -4.79 -9.30
CA TYR A 157 -15.41 -5.07 -9.76
C TYR A 157 -16.27 -3.83 -9.61
N PRO A 158 -17.21 -3.54 -10.52
CA PRO A 158 -18.33 -2.65 -10.21
C PRO A 158 -18.98 -3.10 -8.89
N VAL A 159 -19.35 -2.17 -8.01
CA VAL A 159 -19.86 -2.52 -6.67
C VAL A 159 -21.06 -3.48 -6.71
N ASP A 160 -21.96 -3.31 -7.68
CA ASP A 160 -23.16 -4.16 -7.83
C ASP A 160 -22.85 -5.63 -8.20
N SER A 161 -21.62 -5.91 -8.63
CA SER A 161 -21.13 -7.26 -8.97
C SER A 161 -19.94 -7.70 -8.12
N ALA A 162 -19.51 -6.90 -7.15
CA ALA A 162 -18.32 -7.20 -6.38
C ALA A 162 -18.54 -8.34 -5.36
N PRO A 163 -17.52 -9.16 -5.08
CA PRO A 163 -17.53 -10.05 -3.93
C PRO A 163 -17.81 -9.28 -2.64
N SER A 164 -18.53 -9.92 -1.70
CA SER A 164 -18.78 -9.34 -0.38
C SER A 164 -17.47 -9.19 0.40
N VAL A 165 -17.32 -8.05 1.07
CA VAL A 165 -16.22 -7.77 2.03
C VAL A 165 -16.69 -7.82 3.48
N THR A 166 -17.94 -8.22 3.73
CA THR A 166 -18.40 -8.49 5.09
C THR A 166 -17.74 -9.78 5.59
N PRO A 167 -16.97 -9.74 6.69
CA PRO A 167 -16.28 -10.91 7.21
C PRO A 167 -17.28 -11.91 7.82
N GLU A 168 -17.09 -13.20 7.56
CA GLU A 168 -17.93 -14.27 8.12
C GLU A 168 -17.64 -14.53 9.61
N ASP A 169 -16.41 -14.26 10.06
CA ASP A 169 -15.94 -14.47 11.43
C ASP A 169 -16.13 -13.24 12.33
N GLY A 170 -16.66 -12.14 11.77
CA GLY A 170 -16.85 -10.87 12.48
C GLY A 170 -15.58 -10.04 12.68
N VAL A 171 -14.45 -10.44 12.06
CA VAL A 171 -13.18 -9.73 12.17
C VAL A 171 -12.93 -8.89 10.92
N TYR A 172 -13.01 -7.58 11.09
CA TYR A 172 -12.67 -6.62 10.05
C TYR A 172 -11.17 -6.35 10.10
N THR A 173 -10.49 -6.51 8.96
CA THR A 173 -9.03 -6.32 8.79
C THR A 173 -8.72 -5.18 7.83
N ASP A 174 -7.48 -5.10 7.33
CA ASP A 174 -7.06 -4.11 6.34
C ASP A 174 -8.03 -4.00 5.16
N GLY A 175 -8.46 -2.77 4.88
CA GLY A 175 -9.41 -2.49 3.81
C GLY A 175 -10.29 -1.29 4.11
N MET A 176 -11.18 -0.97 3.17
CA MET A 176 -12.19 0.08 3.29
C MET A 176 -13.59 -0.53 3.27
N TYR A 177 -14.37 -0.25 4.31
CA TYR A 177 -15.73 -0.77 4.52
C TYR A 177 -16.75 0.35 4.42
N LYS A 178 -17.86 0.10 3.72
CA LYS A 178 -19.00 1.01 3.62
C LYS A 178 -19.96 0.78 4.79
N VAL A 179 -20.13 1.79 5.63
CA VAL A 179 -20.90 1.72 6.86
C VAL A 179 -22.39 1.67 6.54
N GLY A 180 -23.08 0.68 7.10
CA GLY A 180 -24.47 0.32 6.79
C GLY A 180 -24.61 -0.80 5.77
N GLN A 181 -23.54 -1.12 5.03
CA GLN A 181 -23.51 -2.22 4.07
C GLN A 181 -22.59 -3.35 4.55
N ASP A 182 -21.31 -3.03 4.80
CA ASP A 182 -20.28 -4.02 5.12
C ASP A 182 -20.04 -4.12 6.64
N ILE A 183 -20.13 -2.97 7.32
CA ILE A 183 -20.05 -2.85 8.78
C ILE A 183 -21.24 -2.01 9.27
N PRO A 184 -22.00 -2.43 10.30
CA PRO A 184 -23.08 -1.61 10.84
C PRO A 184 -22.59 -0.24 11.37
N ALA A 185 -23.46 0.77 11.42
CA ALA A 185 -23.14 1.99 12.16
C ALA A 185 -23.05 1.71 13.66
N GLY A 186 -22.08 2.30 14.34
CA GLY A 186 -21.83 2.02 15.76
C GLY A 186 -20.52 2.60 16.27
N GLU A 187 -20.25 2.31 17.55
CA GLU A 187 -18.95 2.55 18.18
C GLU A 187 -18.22 1.22 18.30
N TYR A 188 -16.98 1.18 17.82
CA TYR A 188 -16.16 -0.01 17.74
C TYR A 188 -14.84 0.20 18.47
N LYS A 189 -14.37 -0.85 19.14
CA LYS A 189 -12.98 -0.91 19.60
C LYS A 189 -12.10 -1.30 18.40
N VAL A 190 -11.07 -0.53 18.16
CA VAL A 190 -10.08 -0.76 17.11
C VAL A 190 -8.79 -1.25 17.77
N LEU A 191 -8.28 -2.38 17.32
CA LEU A 191 -7.08 -3.02 17.85
C LEU A 191 -5.91 -2.76 16.91
N LEU A 192 -4.76 -2.41 17.48
CA LEU A 192 -3.52 -2.31 16.71
C LEU A 192 -3.00 -3.71 16.40
N ASN A 193 -2.69 -3.98 15.12
CA ASN A 193 -2.02 -5.24 14.76
C ASN A 193 -0.63 -5.29 15.42
N GLU A 194 -0.41 -6.26 16.31
CA GLU A 194 0.86 -6.45 17.00
C GLU A 194 2.03 -6.74 16.04
N SER A 195 1.73 -7.22 14.83
CA SER A 195 2.71 -7.47 13.77
C SER A 195 2.97 -6.27 12.87
N SER A 196 2.35 -5.10 13.14
CA SER A 196 2.62 -3.86 12.41
C SER A 196 4.12 -3.54 12.45
N ALA A 197 4.75 -3.51 11.27
CA ALA A 197 6.19 -3.25 11.16
C ALA A 197 6.58 -1.86 11.69
N ALA A 198 5.65 -0.90 11.63
CA ALA A 198 5.86 0.46 12.10
C ALA A 198 5.48 0.66 13.58
N GLY A 199 4.88 -0.35 14.23
CA GLY A 199 4.30 -0.21 15.57
C GLY A 199 3.12 0.77 15.61
N MET A 200 2.47 0.98 14.48
CA MET A 200 1.33 1.88 14.31
C MET A 200 0.47 1.46 13.13
N GLY A 201 -0.82 1.76 13.18
CA GLY A 201 -1.77 1.57 12.08
C GLY A 201 -2.42 2.89 11.67
N TYR A 202 -3.17 2.85 10.58
CA TYR A 202 -3.91 4.00 10.06
C TYR A 202 -5.42 3.73 10.06
N LEU A 203 -6.16 4.68 10.59
CA LEU A 203 -7.61 4.68 10.66
C LEU A 203 -8.13 5.93 9.96
N GLU A 204 -9.13 5.78 9.10
CA GLU A 204 -9.81 6.92 8.46
C GLU A 204 -11.31 6.67 8.32
N VAL A 205 -12.09 7.73 8.55
CA VAL A 205 -13.51 7.77 8.22
C VAL A 205 -13.75 8.90 7.24
N SER A 206 -14.35 8.59 6.10
CA SER A 206 -14.58 9.52 4.99
C SER A 206 -16.05 9.54 4.57
N THR A 207 -16.50 10.64 3.96
CA THR A 207 -17.89 10.81 3.50
C THR A 207 -18.19 10.14 2.17
N ASP A 208 -17.16 9.79 1.40
CA ASP A 208 -17.24 9.13 0.11
C ASP A 208 -15.95 8.33 -0.16
N SER A 209 -15.94 7.59 -1.27
CA SER A 209 -14.82 6.78 -1.75
C SER A 209 -13.98 7.51 -2.82
N ARG A 210 -13.91 8.85 -2.77
CA ARG A 210 -13.10 9.66 -3.70
C ARG A 210 -11.65 9.84 -3.25
N HIS A 211 -11.30 9.39 -2.04
CA HIS A 211 -9.95 9.51 -1.46
C HIS A 211 -9.42 10.95 -1.41
N GLN A 212 -10.33 11.93 -1.33
CA GLN A 212 -9.99 13.35 -1.23
C GLN A 212 -9.89 13.79 0.22
N LEU A 213 -8.94 14.68 0.50
CA LEU A 213 -8.71 15.22 1.85
C LEU A 213 -9.96 15.94 2.40
N GLU A 214 -10.75 16.57 1.54
CA GLU A 214 -11.98 17.26 1.89
C GLU A 214 -13.09 16.31 2.35
N SER A 215 -13.02 15.04 1.98
CA SER A 215 -13.99 14.00 2.36
C SER A 215 -13.69 13.38 3.72
N ILE A 216 -12.47 13.57 4.26
CA ILE A 216 -12.06 12.98 5.54
C ILE A 216 -12.82 13.64 6.69
N VAL A 217 -13.60 12.84 7.40
CA VAL A 217 -14.32 13.22 8.62
C VAL A 217 -13.38 13.16 9.82
N THR A 218 -12.63 12.06 9.95
CA THR A 218 -11.59 11.88 10.96
C THR A 218 -10.57 10.88 10.47
N ASN A 219 -9.32 11.04 10.89
CA ASN A 219 -8.28 10.03 10.72
C ASN A 219 -7.34 10.02 11.93
N ASP A 220 -6.61 8.92 12.11
CA ASP A 220 -5.62 8.78 13.17
C ASP A 220 -4.50 7.81 12.79
N ASN A 221 -3.32 8.09 13.34
CA ASN A 221 -2.15 7.23 13.33
C ASN A 221 -2.10 6.49 14.66
N VAL A 222 -2.77 5.34 14.70
CA VAL A 222 -3.08 4.57 15.91
C VAL A 222 -1.84 3.83 16.40
N GLN A 223 -1.40 4.12 17.63
CA GLN A 223 -0.22 3.50 18.27
C GLN A 223 -0.58 2.53 19.41
N ALA A 224 -1.86 2.43 19.74
CA ALA A 224 -2.43 1.52 20.72
C ALA A 224 -3.93 1.41 20.47
N ASP A 225 -4.58 0.39 21.03
CA ASP A 225 -6.03 0.22 20.96
C ASP A 225 -6.80 1.52 21.20
N THR A 226 -7.80 1.77 20.35
CA THR A 226 -8.62 2.98 20.39
C THR A 226 -10.09 2.65 20.14
N TYR A 227 -10.94 3.67 20.07
CA TYR A 227 -12.34 3.55 19.68
C TYR A 227 -12.65 4.47 18.51
N ILE A 228 -13.56 4.02 17.65
CA ILE A 228 -14.09 4.81 16.54
C ILE A 228 -15.61 4.73 16.51
N THR A 229 -16.27 5.86 16.26
CA THR A 229 -17.71 5.89 15.95
C THR A 229 -17.89 6.14 14.46
N VAL A 230 -18.65 5.27 13.81
CA VAL A 230 -18.99 5.37 12.39
C VAL A 230 -20.51 5.45 12.20
N SER A 231 -20.92 6.20 11.18
CA SER A 231 -22.32 6.49 10.85
C SER A 231 -22.66 5.97 9.45
N GLU A 232 -23.93 5.62 9.25
CA GLU A 232 -24.48 5.16 7.96
C GLU A 232 -24.00 6.00 6.77
N GLY A 233 -23.53 5.33 5.72
CA GLY A 233 -23.04 5.93 4.48
C GLY A 233 -21.60 6.45 4.51
N GLN A 234 -20.91 6.37 5.65
CA GLN A 234 -19.47 6.65 5.72
C GLN A 234 -18.64 5.47 5.18
N TYR A 235 -17.36 5.75 4.92
CA TYR A 235 -16.36 4.76 4.53
C TYR A 235 -15.31 4.69 5.63
N LEU A 236 -15.07 3.50 6.18
CA LEU A 236 -14.10 3.22 7.23
C LEU A 236 -12.90 2.51 6.62
N LYS A 237 -11.73 3.13 6.60
CA LYS A 237 -10.46 2.52 6.19
C LYS A 237 -9.65 2.08 7.41
N LEU A 238 -9.18 0.84 7.37
CA LEU A 238 -8.28 0.21 8.32
C LEU A 238 -6.99 -0.19 7.59
N GLN A 239 -5.85 0.06 8.22
CA GLN A 239 -4.54 -0.43 7.77
C GLN A 239 -3.68 -0.76 8.99
N ASP A 240 -3.18 -1.99 9.07
CA ASP A 240 -2.54 -2.58 10.24
C ASP A 240 -3.43 -2.50 11.50
N LEU A 241 -4.75 -2.57 11.31
CA LEU A 241 -5.76 -2.46 12.38
C LEU A 241 -6.84 -3.53 12.20
N THR A 242 -7.46 -3.94 13.32
CA THR A 242 -8.63 -4.82 13.30
C THR A 242 -9.78 -4.30 14.14
N ILE A 243 -11.00 -4.73 13.79
CA ILE A 243 -12.20 -4.59 14.62
C ILE A 243 -12.82 -5.97 14.77
N GLU A 244 -13.11 -6.37 16.01
CA GLU A 244 -13.84 -7.61 16.32
C GLU A 244 -15.27 -7.24 16.71
N ASN A 245 -16.27 -7.84 16.06
CA ASN A 245 -17.69 -7.62 16.31
C ASN A 245 -18.42 -8.92 16.72
#